data_AF-A0A379LSB0-F1
#
_entry.id   AF-A0A379LSB0-F1
#
_cell.length_a   1.000
_cell.length_b   1.000
_cell.length_c   1.000
_cell.angle_alpha   90.00
_cell.angle_beta   90.00
_cell.angle_gamma   90.00
#
_symmetry.space_group_name_H-M   'P 1'
#
loop_
_entity.id
_entity.type
_entity.pdbx_description
1 polymer ?
#
loop_
_entity_poly.entity_id
_entity_poly.type
_entity_poly.pdbx_seq_one_letter_code
_entity_poly.pdbx_strand_id
1 'polypeptide(L)'
;MKKHCPLIPPLLLIHLLNPWGAAHLRRVNEDNIDLNRNFIDFSQPPPANPDYAQWHGIYHGDRASADRQLADALEGAGWQAVKRVTEAGQYSFADGFFFGGEKPCWSHLTMAAIVDQHLSVAKTIISFDLHTGGWRMGASDAALYCGAALSGA
;
A
#
# COMPACT_ATOMS: atom_id res chain seq x y z
N MET A 1 -13.05 -14.64 -45.65
CA MET A 1 -12.10 -13.71 -45.01
C MET A 1 -12.62 -13.36 -43.63
N LYS A 2 -12.05 -13.92 -42.56
CA LYS A 2 -12.42 -13.54 -41.18
C LYS A 2 -11.80 -12.18 -40.89
N LYS A 3 -12.63 -11.18 -40.59
CA LYS A 3 -12.17 -9.85 -40.19
C LYS A 3 -11.36 -9.99 -38.90
N HIS A 4 -10.09 -9.58 -38.92
CA HIS A 4 -9.29 -9.40 -37.72
C HIS A 4 -9.94 -8.26 -36.94
N CYS A 5 -10.80 -8.60 -35.98
CA CYS A 5 -11.17 -7.67 -34.93
C CYS A 5 -9.94 -7.59 -34.02
N PRO A 6 -9.33 -6.41 -33.81
CA PRO A 6 -8.27 -6.30 -32.81
C PRO A 6 -8.93 -6.63 -31.48
N LEU A 7 -8.60 -7.80 -30.93
CA LEU A 7 -9.13 -8.25 -29.65
C LEU A 7 -8.72 -7.21 -28.62
N ILE A 8 -9.71 -6.55 -28.01
CA ILE A 8 -9.47 -5.75 -26.82
C ILE A 8 -8.92 -6.72 -25.76
N PRO A 9 -7.74 -6.46 -25.17
CA PRO A 9 -7.21 -7.35 -24.15
C PRO A 9 -8.19 -7.42 -22.97
N PRO A 10 -8.41 -8.61 -22.37
CA PRO A 10 -9.23 -8.75 -21.17
C PRO A 10 -8.75 -7.81 -20.07
N LEU A 11 -9.72 -7.19 -19.42
CA LEU A 11 -9.52 -6.18 -18.38
C LEU A 11 -10.08 -6.72 -17.05
N LEU A 12 -9.24 -6.81 -16.03
CA LEU A 12 -9.66 -7.02 -14.65
C LEU A 12 -9.54 -5.71 -13.88
N LEU A 13 -10.64 -5.26 -13.26
CA LEU A 13 -10.70 -4.11 -12.38
C LEU A 13 -11.00 -4.57 -10.96
N ILE A 14 -10.08 -4.32 -10.04
CA ILE A 14 -10.27 -4.59 -8.61
C ILE A 14 -10.50 -3.26 -7.92
N HIS A 15 -11.60 -3.12 -7.18
CA HIS A 15 -11.94 -1.89 -6.47
C HIS A 15 -12.13 -2.19 -4.98
N LEU A 16 -11.73 -1.24 -4.12
CA LEU A 16 -11.84 -1.31 -2.66
C LEU A 16 -11.15 -2.52 -2.03
N LEU A 17 -9.85 -2.69 -2.30
CA LEU A 17 -9.05 -3.73 -1.66
C LEU A 17 -8.88 -3.51 -0.14
N ASN A 18 -9.03 -2.27 0.33
CA ASN A 18 -9.10 -1.90 1.75
C ASN A 18 -10.50 -1.38 2.11
N PRO A 19 -11.52 -2.25 2.23
CA PRO A 19 -12.88 -1.80 2.51
C PRO A 19 -13.01 -1.19 3.92
N TRP A 20 -12.27 -1.72 4.91
CA TRP A 20 -12.25 -1.15 6.25
C TRP A 20 -11.66 0.26 6.26
N GLY A 21 -10.50 0.43 5.62
CA GLY A 21 -9.83 1.73 5.54
C GLY A 21 -10.70 2.76 4.83
N ALA A 22 -11.34 2.38 3.73
CA ALA A 22 -12.28 3.26 3.04
C ALA A 22 -13.47 3.66 3.94
N ALA A 23 -14.06 2.72 4.68
CA ALA A 23 -15.18 2.98 5.58
C ALA A 23 -14.81 3.90 6.77
N HIS A 24 -13.55 3.89 7.20
CA HIS A 24 -13.06 4.66 8.35
C HIS A 24 -12.22 5.89 7.96
N LEU A 25 -12.10 6.19 6.66
CA LEU A 25 -11.25 7.26 6.12
C LEU A 25 -9.77 7.11 6.54
N ARG A 26 -9.28 5.87 6.50
CA ARG A 26 -7.93 5.46 6.92
C ARG A 26 -7.18 4.82 5.77
N ARG A 27 -5.92 5.21 5.60
CA ARG A 27 -4.98 4.57 4.66
C ARG A 27 -4.77 3.08 4.97
N VAL A 28 -4.71 2.77 6.25
CA VAL A 28 -4.44 1.44 6.78
C VAL A 28 -5.70 0.57 6.88
N ASN A 29 -5.54 -0.73 7.00
CA ASN A 29 -6.62 -1.64 7.36
C ASN A 29 -6.93 -1.60 8.88
N GLU A 30 -7.81 -2.48 9.34
CA GLU A 30 -8.22 -2.66 10.75
C GLU A 30 -7.07 -2.97 11.71
N ASP A 31 -5.97 -3.52 11.21
CA ASP A 31 -4.78 -3.90 11.99
C ASP A 31 -3.67 -2.84 11.93
N ASN A 32 -3.98 -1.62 11.45
CA ASN A 32 -3.01 -0.55 11.18
C ASN A 32 -1.96 -0.89 10.10
N ILE A 33 -2.22 -1.88 9.24
CA ILE A 33 -1.33 -2.29 8.16
C ILE A 33 -1.53 -1.37 6.94
N ASP A 34 -0.44 -0.76 6.45
CA ASP A 34 -0.39 -0.15 5.11
C ASP A 34 -0.26 -1.26 4.07
N LEU A 35 -1.28 -1.40 3.23
CA LEU A 35 -1.29 -2.39 2.16
C LEU A 35 -0.11 -2.23 1.18
N ASN A 36 0.37 -1.01 0.93
CA ASN A 36 1.53 -0.76 0.07
C ASN A 36 2.85 -1.23 0.69
N ARG A 37 2.83 -1.79 1.90
CA ARG A 37 3.97 -2.47 2.56
C ARG A 37 3.66 -3.94 2.86
N ASN A 38 2.43 -4.41 2.70
CA ASN A 38 2.07 -5.79 3.02
C ASN A 38 2.26 -6.77 1.84
N PHE A 39 2.52 -6.30 0.62
CA PHE A 39 2.82 -7.15 -0.54
C PHE A 39 4.33 -7.46 -0.65
N ILE A 40 4.89 -8.11 0.37
CA ILE A 40 6.27 -8.61 0.41
C ILE A 40 6.30 -10.14 0.56
N ASP A 41 7.47 -10.74 0.37
CA ASP A 41 7.71 -12.14 0.71
C ASP A 41 7.99 -12.29 2.22
N PHE A 42 6.97 -12.71 2.97
CA PHE A 42 7.08 -12.94 4.42
C PHE A 42 7.88 -14.19 4.81
N SER A 43 8.37 -14.98 3.85
CA SER A 43 9.37 -16.03 4.13
C SER A 43 10.78 -15.47 4.33
N GLN A 44 11.00 -14.21 3.91
CA GLN A 44 12.24 -13.48 4.09
C GLN A 44 12.11 -12.45 5.22
N PRO A 45 13.23 -11.98 5.81
CA PRO A 45 13.21 -10.84 6.71
C PRO A 45 12.58 -9.62 6.02
N PRO A 46 11.72 -8.85 6.71
CA PRO A 46 11.10 -7.67 6.11
C PRO A 46 12.16 -6.60 5.80
N PRO A 47 11.90 -5.70 4.83
CA PRO A 47 12.78 -4.58 4.54
C PRO A 47 13.13 -3.78 5.81
N ALA A 48 14.42 -3.63 6.08
CA ALA A 48 14.90 -2.91 7.24
C ALA A 48 14.75 -1.39 7.06
N ASN A 49 14.32 -0.72 8.13
CA ASN A 49 14.31 0.73 8.24
C ASN A 49 14.83 1.14 9.62
N PRO A 50 16.15 1.05 9.85
CA PRO A 50 16.75 1.23 11.17
C PRO A 50 16.53 2.64 11.72
N ASP A 51 16.39 3.64 10.85
CA ASP A 51 16.25 5.05 11.24
C ASP A 51 14.82 5.39 11.70
N TYR A 52 13.83 4.52 11.45
CA TYR A 52 12.43 4.81 11.80
C TYR A 52 12.22 5.07 13.30
N ALA A 53 12.95 4.34 14.15
CA ALA A 53 12.86 4.50 15.60
C ALA A 53 13.14 5.94 16.05
N GLN A 54 13.98 6.69 15.32
CA GLN A 54 14.28 8.09 15.59
C GLN A 54 13.04 8.99 15.45
N TRP A 55 12.12 8.64 14.55
CA TRP A 55 10.95 9.46 14.21
C TRP A 55 9.63 8.87 14.68
N HIS A 56 9.63 7.66 15.25
CA HIS A 56 8.41 6.98 15.68
C HIS A 56 7.58 7.83 16.65
N GLY A 57 8.24 8.52 17.60
CA GLY A 57 7.58 9.38 18.58
C GLY A 57 6.92 10.65 18.02
N ILE A 58 7.11 10.97 16.73
CA ILE A 58 6.35 12.01 16.02
C ILE A 58 4.93 11.53 15.71
N TYR A 59 4.77 10.22 15.50
CA TYR A 59 3.54 9.61 15.02
C TYR A 59 2.78 8.82 16.09
N HIS A 60 3.37 8.70 17.29
CA HIS A 60 2.83 7.94 18.40
C HIS A 60 3.11 8.65 19.75
N GLY A 61 2.22 8.44 20.72
CA GLY A 61 2.33 9.00 22.08
C GLY A 61 1.54 10.28 22.33
N ASP A 62 1.91 10.99 23.40
CA ASP A 62 1.27 12.25 23.80
C ASP A 62 1.47 13.36 22.76
N ARG A 63 0.41 14.12 22.50
CA ARG A 63 0.40 15.15 21.44
C ARG A 63 1.47 16.21 21.65
N ALA A 64 1.68 16.67 22.87
CA ALA A 64 2.65 17.74 23.14
C ALA A 64 4.09 17.23 22.95
N SER A 65 4.35 15.96 23.27
CA SER A 65 5.65 15.34 23.00
C SER A 65 5.89 15.12 21.50
N ALA A 66 4.88 14.68 20.76
CA ALA A 66 4.95 14.52 19.31
C ALA A 66 5.22 15.85 18.59
N ASP A 67 4.53 16.93 18.98
CA ASP A 67 4.73 18.26 18.40
C ASP A 67 6.13 18.80 18.64
N ARG A 68 6.70 18.60 19.84
CA ARG A 68 8.10 18.98 20.14
C ARG A 68 9.09 18.18 19.29
N GLN A 69 8.94 16.86 19.25
CA GLN A 69 9.83 16.00 18.44
C GLN A 69 9.76 16.34 16.96
N LEU A 70 8.56 16.68 16.44
CA LEU A 70 8.43 17.15 15.07
C LEU A 70 9.16 18.47 14.85
N ALA A 71 8.99 19.45 15.75
CA ALA A 71 9.70 20.73 15.66
C ALA A 71 11.22 20.54 15.66
N ASP A 72 11.74 19.74 16.61
CA ASP A 72 13.17 19.43 16.72
C ASP A 72 13.69 18.71 15.47
N ALA A 73 12.92 17.76 14.93
CA ALA A 73 13.27 17.03 13.71
C ALA A 73 13.32 17.95 12.48
N LEU A 74 12.38 18.90 12.38
CA LEU A 74 12.32 19.87 11.30
C LEU A 74 13.43 20.92 11.38
N GLU A 75 13.81 21.35 12.57
CA GLU A 75 14.93 22.28 12.77
C GLU A 75 16.29 21.59 12.54
N GLY A 76 16.45 20.34 12.99
CA GLY A 76 17.70 19.60 12.89
C GLY A 76 17.91 18.92 11.54
N ALA A 77 17.13 17.87 11.26
CA ALA A 77 17.32 17.01 10.08
C ALA A 77 16.55 17.52 8.84
N GLY A 78 15.51 18.31 9.07
CA GLY A 78 14.63 18.84 8.03
C GLY A 78 13.60 17.84 7.54
N TRP A 79 12.54 18.38 6.92
CA TRP A 79 11.39 17.59 6.46
C TRP A 79 11.74 16.43 5.54
N GLN A 80 12.70 16.62 4.63
CA GLN A 80 13.08 15.58 3.66
C GLN A 80 13.68 14.33 4.32
N ALA A 81 14.41 14.50 5.43
CA ALA A 81 14.96 13.38 6.18
C ALA A 81 13.84 12.58 6.87
N VAL A 82 12.95 13.27 7.59
CA VAL A 82 11.78 12.68 8.26
C VAL A 82 10.89 11.95 7.25
N LYS A 83 10.56 12.62 6.14
CA LYS A 83 9.71 12.08 5.08
C LYS A 83 10.31 10.81 4.48
N ARG A 84 11.59 10.84 4.10
CA ARG A 84 12.26 9.68 3.48
C ARG A 84 12.22 8.45 4.38
N VAL A 85 12.56 8.62 5.66
CA VAL A 85 12.58 7.52 6.62
C VAL A 85 11.17 7.01 6.89
N THR A 86 10.21 7.91 7.11
CA THR A 86 8.83 7.52 7.42
C THR A 86 8.18 6.80 6.23
N GLU A 87 8.23 7.39 5.04
CA GLU A 87 7.64 6.82 3.83
C GLU A 87 8.36 5.59 3.30
N ALA A 88 9.56 5.25 3.76
CA ALA A 88 10.16 3.94 3.43
C ALA A 88 9.29 2.78 3.97
N GLY A 89 8.47 3.02 4.99
CA GLY A 89 7.71 2.00 5.69
C GLY A 89 8.57 1.21 6.68
N GLN A 90 7.92 0.43 7.53
CA GLN A 90 8.59 -0.28 8.62
C GLN A 90 7.76 -1.46 9.12
N TYR A 91 8.40 -2.34 9.91
CA TYR A 91 7.80 -3.60 10.39
C TYR A 91 8.10 -3.87 11.87
N SER A 92 8.62 -2.87 12.59
CA SER A 92 9.08 -2.99 13.99
C SER A 92 8.12 -2.37 15.02
N PHE A 93 7.25 -1.46 14.59
CA PHE A 93 6.35 -0.66 15.42
C PHE A 93 4.91 -0.78 14.89
N ALA A 94 4.12 -1.71 15.43
CA ALA A 94 2.75 -1.96 14.95
C ALA A 94 1.80 -0.77 15.13
N ASP A 95 2.11 0.11 16.09
CA ASP A 95 1.43 1.38 16.39
C ASP A 95 1.94 2.57 15.57
N GLY A 96 2.96 2.36 14.73
CA GLY A 96 3.58 3.39 13.90
C GLY A 96 2.87 3.64 12.57
N PHE A 97 3.20 4.76 11.93
CA PHE A 97 2.86 5.04 10.54
C PHE A 97 3.59 4.09 9.58
N PHE A 98 2.93 3.74 8.48
CA PHE A 98 3.46 2.89 7.40
C PHE A 98 3.97 1.52 7.87
N PHE A 99 3.29 0.95 8.87
CA PHE A 99 3.53 -0.42 9.33
C PHE A 99 3.08 -1.44 8.27
N GLY A 100 3.94 -2.39 7.91
CA GLY A 100 3.66 -3.39 6.87
C GLY A 100 3.01 -4.68 7.36
N GLY A 101 2.80 -4.86 8.66
CA GLY A 101 2.28 -6.11 9.24
C GLY A 101 3.35 -7.20 9.41
N GLU A 102 3.02 -8.26 10.14
CA GLU A 102 3.94 -9.38 10.41
C GLU A 102 3.74 -10.58 9.49
N LYS A 103 2.64 -10.57 8.72
CA LYS A 103 2.21 -11.64 7.81
C LYS A 103 1.30 -11.06 6.71
N PRO A 104 0.98 -11.85 5.66
CA PRO A 104 -0.04 -11.44 4.69
C PRO A 104 -1.36 -11.12 5.39
N CYS A 105 -1.86 -9.90 5.20
CA CYS A 105 -3.16 -9.47 5.71
C CYS A 105 -4.29 -10.02 4.82
N TRP A 106 -5.53 -9.83 5.26
CA TRP A 106 -6.71 -10.28 4.50
C TRP A 106 -6.74 -9.72 3.07
N SER A 107 -6.42 -8.43 2.89
CA SER A 107 -6.37 -7.79 1.57
C SER A 107 -5.31 -8.40 0.65
N HIS A 108 -4.15 -8.80 1.19
CA HIS A 108 -3.13 -9.52 0.43
C HIS A 108 -3.66 -10.87 -0.05
N LEU A 109 -4.19 -11.68 0.86
CA LEU A 109 -4.71 -13.01 0.52
C LEU A 109 -5.89 -12.94 -0.47
N THR A 110 -6.76 -11.95 -0.33
CA THR A 110 -7.87 -11.71 -1.25
C THR A 110 -7.37 -11.34 -2.64
N MET A 111 -6.40 -10.42 -2.75
CA MET A 111 -5.78 -10.10 -4.04
C MET A 111 -5.13 -11.34 -4.68
N ALA A 112 -4.38 -12.12 -3.90
CA ALA A 112 -3.75 -13.35 -4.38
C ALA A 112 -4.78 -14.35 -4.95
N ALA A 113 -5.90 -14.55 -4.25
CA ALA A 113 -6.99 -15.42 -4.72
C ALA A 113 -7.64 -14.90 -6.02
N ILE A 114 -7.85 -13.58 -6.13
CA ILE A 114 -8.38 -12.95 -7.36
C ILE A 114 -7.42 -13.14 -8.53
N VAL A 115 -6.12 -12.93 -8.31
CA VAL A 115 -5.08 -13.11 -9.32
C VAL A 115 -5.01 -14.57 -9.77
N ASP A 116 -5.01 -15.52 -8.84
CA ASP A 116 -5.01 -16.95 -9.17
C ASP A 116 -6.24 -17.36 -9.99
N GLN A 117 -7.42 -16.90 -9.56
CA GLN A 117 -8.68 -17.24 -10.23
C GLN A 117 -8.80 -16.64 -11.64
N HIS A 118 -8.36 -15.39 -11.83
CA HIS A 118 -8.66 -14.63 -13.04
C HIS A 118 -7.48 -14.42 -13.98
N LEU A 119 -6.24 -14.54 -13.48
CA LEU A 119 -5.03 -14.22 -14.23
C LEU A 119 -4.06 -15.41 -14.35
N SER A 120 -4.39 -16.60 -13.83
CA SER A 120 -3.51 -17.79 -13.89
C SER A 120 -3.10 -18.23 -15.30
N VAL A 121 -3.94 -17.98 -16.30
CA VAL A 121 -3.65 -18.30 -17.72
C VAL A 121 -2.96 -17.15 -18.47
N ALA A 122 -2.78 -15.99 -17.83
CA ALA A 122 -2.16 -14.83 -18.46
C ALA A 122 -0.65 -15.05 -18.61
N LYS A 123 -0.13 -14.87 -19.82
CA LYS A 123 1.32 -14.92 -20.08
C LYS A 123 2.00 -13.58 -19.79
N THR A 124 1.26 -12.49 -19.92
CA THR A 124 1.72 -11.12 -19.65
C THR A 124 0.61 -10.37 -18.97
N ILE A 125 0.94 -9.75 -17.83
CA ILE A 125 0.05 -8.88 -17.07
C ILE A 125 0.67 -7.50 -17.08
N ILE A 126 -0.10 -6.51 -17.52
CA ILE A 126 0.22 -5.10 -17.30
C ILE A 126 -0.67 -4.63 -16.16
N SER A 127 -0.07 -4.21 -15.04
CA SER A 127 -0.76 -3.72 -13.86
C SER A 127 -0.66 -2.21 -13.77
N PHE A 128 -1.78 -1.54 -13.59
CA PHE A 128 -1.83 -0.14 -13.17
C PHE A 128 -2.43 -0.06 -11.79
N ASP A 129 -1.83 0.77 -10.93
CA ASP A 129 -2.41 1.20 -9.66
C ASP A 129 -2.84 2.65 -9.82
N LEU A 130 -4.16 2.86 -9.87
CA LEU A 130 -4.73 4.19 -10.04
C LEU A 130 -5.19 4.74 -8.69
N HIS A 131 -4.55 5.82 -8.25
CA HIS A 131 -5.05 6.63 -7.14
C HIS A 131 -5.82 7.82 -7.70
N THR A 132 -7.16 7.81 -7.58
CA THR A 132 -7.98 8.95 -8.01
C THR A 132 -7.90 10.16 -7.07
N GLY A 133 -7.21 10.02 -5.94
CA GLY A 133 -6.98 11.08 -4.96
C GLY A 133 -8.25 11.45 -4.17
N GLY A 134 -8.21 11.27 -2.85
CA GLY A 134 -9.28 11.71 -1.95
C GLY A 134 -9.30 13.24 -1.77
N TRP A 135 -9.62 14.02 -2.81
CA TRP A 135 -9.53 15.48 -2.74
C TRP A 135 -10.71 16.19 -2.04
N ARG A 136 -11.56 15.50 -1.27
CA ARG A 136 -12.43 16.20 -0.30
C ARG A 136 -12.99 15.39 0.86
N MET A 137 -12.89 14.06 0.88
CA MET A 137 -13.45 13.23 1.97
C MET A 137 -12.68 11.91 2.11
N GLY A 138 -11.40 11.94 2.49
CA GLY A 138 -10.71 10.79 3.11
C GLY A 138 -10.77 9.43 2.37
N ALA A 139 -10.89 9.41 1.04
CA ALA A 139 -10.76 8.17 0.27
C ALA A 139 -9.28 7.80 0.17
N SER A 140 -8.83 7.11 1.21
CA SER A 140 -7.58 6.37 1.27
C SER A 140 -7.55 5.32 0.17
N ASP A 141 -6.75 5.60 -0.86
CA ASP A 141 -6.23 4.61 -1.81
C ASP A 141 -7.28 3.64 -2.35
N ALA A 142 -8.19 4.16 -3.19
CA ALA A 142 -8.93 3.34 -4.13
C ALA A 142 -7.95 2.79 -5.17
N ALA A 143 -7.08 1.85 -4.80
CA ALA A 143 -6.21 1.15 -5.73
C ALA A 143 -7.10 0.39 -6.72
N LEU A 144 -7.28 0.96 -7.91
CA LEU A 144 -7.88 0.26 -9.02
C LEU A 144 -6.75 -0.55 -9.67
N TYR A 145 -6.65 -1.83 -9.33
CA TYR A 145 -5.73 -2.72 -10.05
C TYR A 145 -6.37 -3.05 -11.39
N CYS A 146 -5.75 -2.52 -12.46
CA CYS A 146 -6.11 -2.78 -13.84
C CYS A 146 -5.10 -3.77 -14.42
N GLY A 147 -5.50 -5.03 -14.57
CA GLY A 147 -4.70 -6.07 -15.22
C GLY A 147 -5.16 -6.26 -16.66
N ALA A 148 -4.30 -5.96 -17.64
CA ALA A 148 -4.50 -6.41 -19.02
C ALA A 148 -3.76 -7.74 -19.22
N ALA A 149 -4.48 -8.83 -19.45
CA ALA A 149 -3.88 -10.13 -19.76
C ALA A 149 -3.78 -10.31 -21.28
N LEU A 150 -2.58 -10.47 -21.81
CA LEU A 150 -2.42 -10.91 -23.20
C LEU A 150 -2.43 -12.44 -23.24
N SER A 151 -3.53 -13.03 -23.68
CA SER A 151 -3.54 -14.43 -24.10
C SER A 151 -2.82 -14.50 -25.45
N GLY A 152 -1.58 -15.01 -25.45
CA GLY A 152 -0.87 -15.28 -26.70
C GLY A 152 -1.66 -16.28 -27.55
N ALA A 153 -1.83 -15.94 -28.83
CA ALA A 153 -2.37 -16.81 -29.88
C ALA A 153 -1.53 -18.09 -30.07
#